data_AF-G4SUX5-F1
#
_entry.id   AF-G4SUX5-F1
#
_cell.length_a   1.000
_cell.length_b   1.000
_cell.length_c   1.000
_cell.angle_alpha   90.00
_cell.angle_beta   90.00
_cell.angle_gamma   90.00
#
_symmetry.space_group_name_H-M   'P 1'
#
loop_
_entity.id
_entity.type
_entity.pdbx_description
1 polymer ?
#
loop_
_entity_poly.entity_id
_entity_poly.type
_entity_poly.pdbx_seq_one_letter_code
_entity_poly.pdbx_strand_id
1 'polypeptide(L)'
;MNLLDGQLFFALIAALILSWVAGLLIARRYRNKVLELMMVGDAPDDSVAKDLVVNNFPISRRPVKRVTEPSTKLIAPGRYLSRNPKADSTFSADSEDDRFSVEGIDLFRQNTHALWRLRIAFVLVSAIVAMIVAVSAQAAYVEEVYSWRRTTILTLIYAWPLVPGVGLLERWSRWKILIVSVSYMLLAGMLVIVSSYDRQVSIEMMFWLFGQQVPLLVFVFFMTGPKLRAVGPYLLIVFFLLSASSLTGLNALEQALGDEPDSWVMDWVSATNAYFVFILFSIAPWLLAYYPVRLLARGVATAYRKKLFSEPLYLFAGLWAIALLFHAMVLSHSLGFQAYLVLFAWVIIPLSFVVLTPVLRQRHQAPTLLLLRVFRSDNRIESLFDQIVERWRYSGKTLLIAGKDLSLRTLEPDELFTFLSGHIQDRFISSEARLQQALQDLDLLPDLDGRFRVNDFFCFDGTWQRVLVVLAHRANCVLMDLRGYCSERQGCSYELSVLAAMPHLRKLIILFDKQTDRKTAEHLLKSSLTKIDWIDSDAKSDFEFSQKILKPLLTA
;
A
#
# COMPACT_ATOMS: atom_id res chain seq x y z
N MET A 1 -1.04 34.34 7.80
CA MET A 1 -1.10 33.00 8.41
C MET A 1 -1.33 33.19 9.88
N ASN A 2 -2.40 32.59 10.42
CA ASN A 2 -2.61 32.60 11.86
C ASN A 2 -1.60 31.64 12.53
N LEU A 3 -1.33 31.81 13.83
CA LEU A 3 -0.36 31.00 14.57
C LEU A 3 -0.58 29.49 14.37
N LEU A 4 -1.84 29.06 14.37
CA LEU A 4 -2.25 27.67 14.13
C LEU A 4 -1.79 27.15 12.76
N ASP A 5 -1.96 27.94 11.69
CA ASP A 5 -1.59 27.53 10.33
C ASP A 5 -0.07 27.34 10.25
N GLY A 6 0.70 28.23 10.89
CA GLY A 6 2.16 28.13 10.99
C GLY A 6 2.61 26.87 11.71
N GLN A 7 1.97 26.55 12.84
CA GLN A 7 2.25 25.35 13.62
C GLN A 7 1.93 24.07 12.85
N LEU A 8 0.78 24.01 12.19
CA LEU A 8 0.39 22.86 11.38
C LEU A 8 1.32 22.66 10.17
N PHE A 9 1.74 23.75 9.52
CA PHE A 9 2.69 23.70 8.41
C PHE A 9 4.07 23.21 8.89
N PHE A 10 4.56 23.73 10.02
CA PHE A 10 5.80 23.27 10.63
C PHE A 10 5.73 21.78 11.01
N ALA A 11 4.64 21.35 11.66
CA ALA A 11 4.44 19.96 12.02
C ALA A 11 4.47 19.03 10.80
N LEU A 12 3.86 19.45 9.69
CA LEU A 12 3.85 18.69 8.44
C LEU A 12 5.26 18.54 7.84
N ILE A 13 6.05 19.62 7.82
CA ILE A 13 7.44 19.59 7.33
C ILE A 13 8.31 18.71 8.23
N ALA A 14 8.23 18.90 9.56
CA ALA A 14 8.98 18.09 10.52
C ALA A 14 8.63 16.60 10.37
N ALA A 15 7.33 16.28 10.25
CA ALA A 15 6.87 14.92 10.05
C ALA A 15 7.37 14.31 8.74
N LEU A 16 7.40 15.09 7.65
CA LEU A 16 7.94 14.65 6.37
C LEU A 16 9.42 14.26 6.50
N ILE A 17 10.24 15.13 7.10
CA ILE A 17 11.69 14.90 7.25
C ILE A 17 11.94 13.70 8.17
N LEU A 18 11.28 13.63 9.32
CA LEU A 18 11.41 12.54 10.28
C LEU A 18 10.96 11.21 9.67
N SER A 19 9.82 11.19 8.98
CA SER A 19 9.32 10.00 8.28
C SER A 19 10.27 9.54 7.19
N TRP A 20 10.89 10.47 6.46
CA TRP A 20 11.84 10.13 5.40
C TRP A 20 13.10 9.47 5.97
N VAL A 21 13.70 10.06 7.00
CA VAL A 21 14.90 9.52 7.67
C VAL A 21 14.59 8.18 8.34
N ALA A 22 13.52 8.12 9.12
CA ALA A 22 13.10 6.90 9.81
C ALA A 22 12.75 5.78 8.82
N GLY A 23 12.05 6.10 7.73
CA GLY A 23 11.72 5.15 6.67
C GLY A 23 12.96 4.54 6.03
N LEU A 24 14.01 5.33 5.79
CA LEU A 24 15.28 4.82 5.25
C LEU A 24 15.98 3.87 6.23
N LEU A 25 15.98 4.21 7.53
CA LEU A 25 16.57 3.38 8.57
C LEU A 25 15.80 2.07 8.78
N ILE A 26 14.47 2.14 8.85
CA ILE A 26 13.57 1.00 9.01
C ILE A 26 13.69 0.08 7.80
N ALA A 27 13.67 0.61 6.58
CA ALA A 27 13.82 -0.18 5.37
C ALA A 27 15.15 -0.95 5.35
N ARG A 28 16.26 -0.29 5.75
CA ARG A 28 17.58 -0.94 5.85
C ARG A 28 17.57 -2.05 6.91
N ARG A 29 17.06 -1.78 8.11
CA ARG A 29 17.00 -2.77 9.20
C ARG A 29 16.13 -3.97 8.84
N TYR A 30 14.95 -3.71 8.27
CA TYR A 30 14.03 -4.76 7.83
C TYR A 30 14.68 -5.68 6.82
N ARG A 31 15.30 -5.13 5.76
CA ARG A 31 16.00 -5.93 4.74
C ARG A 31 17.10 -6.78 5.36
N ASN A 32 17.91 -6.21 6.26
CA ASN A 32 18.99 -6.94 6.90
C ASN A 32 18.46 -8.07 7.80
N LYS A 33 17.35 -7.84 8.52
CA LYS A 33 16.76 -8.88 9.38
C LYS A 33 16.11 -10.01 8.59
N VAL A 34 15.39 -9.69 7.51
CA VAL A 34 14.82 -10.71 6.60
C VAL A 34 15.94 -11.54 5.98
N LEU A 35 17.05 -10.91 5.58
CA LEU A 35 18.23 -11.60 5.07
C LEU A 35 18.86 -12.55 6.08
N GLU A 36 19.07 -12.05 7.30
CA GLU A 36 19.60 -12.85 8.40
C GLU A 36 18.74 -14.10 8.59
N LEU A 37 17.41 -13.94 8.67
CA LEU A 37 16.48 -15.06 8.85
C LEU A 37 16.44 -16.02 7.65
N MET A 38 16.53 -15.52 6.41
CA MET A 38 16.54 -16.38 5.20
C MET A 38 17.79 -17.26 5.12
N MET A 39 18.92 -16.82 5.67
CA MET A 39 20.19 -17.57 5.66
C MET A 39 20.34 -18.52 6.85
N VAL A 40 19.41 -18.48 7.82
CA VAL A 40 19.36 -19.49 8.88
C VAL A 40 18.91 -20.81 8.24
N GLY A 41 19.75 -21.84 8.33
CA GLY A 41 19.57 -23.13 7.65
C GLY A 41 18.25 -23.81 8.03
N ASP A 42 18.20 -24.34 9.25
CA ASP A 42 16.97 -24.88 9.83
C ASP A 42 16.30 -23.84 10.72
N ALA A 43 14.97 -23.81 10.71
CA ALA A 43 14.21 -23.02 11.66
C ALA A 43 14.67 -23.35 13.09
N PRO A 44 14.80 -22.35 13.99
CA PRO A 44 15.15 -22.63 15.38
C PRO A 44 14.16 -23.65 15.93
N ASP A 45 14.70 -24.77 16.43
CA ASP A 45 13.90 -25.88 16.93
C ASP A 45 12.92 -25.37 18.00
N ASP A 46 11.63 -25.73 17.88
CA ASP A 46 10.56 -25.35 18.82
C ASP A 46 10.88 -25.83 20.26
N SER A 47 11.86 -26.72 20.41
CA SER A 47 12.44 -27.15 21.69
C SER A 47 13.26 -26.05 22.38
N VAL A 48 13.99 -25.20 21.64
CA VAL A 48 14.87 -24.14 22.18
C VAL A 48 14.06 -22.92 22.64
N ALA A 49 12.90 -22.67 22.01
CA ALA A 49 11.97 -21.63 22.43
C ALA A 49 11.33 -21.92 23.81
N LYS A 50 11.30 -23.19 24.25
CA LYS A 50 10.84 -23.55 25.59
C LYS A 50 11.86 -23.21 26.68
N ASP A 51 13.15 -23.27 26.39
CA ASP A 51 14.21 -23.00 27.37
C ASP A 51 14.49 -21.52 27.58
N LEU A 52 14.24 -20.67 26.57
CA LEU A 52 14.41 -19.21 26.69
C LEU A 52 13.23 -18.49 27.38
N VAL A 53 12.06 -19.15 27.51
CA VAL A 53 10.88 -18.58 28.20
C VAL A 53 10.93 -18.78 29.72
N VAL A 54 11.84 -19.62 30.23
CA VAL A 54 11.92 -19.90 31.67
C VAL A 54 12.68 -18.82 32.46
N ASN A 55 13.54 -18.01 31.81
CA ASN A 55 14.53 -17.21 32.55
C ASN A 55 14.52 -15.68 32.31
N ASN A 56 13.40 -15.03 31.94
CA ASN A 56 13.30 -13.58 32.12
C ASN A 56 11.85 -13.04 32.21
N PHE A 57 11.52 -12.49 33.39
CA PHE A 57 10.37 -11.66 33.80
C PHE A 57 8.93 -12.26 33.76
N PRO A 58 8.09 -11.97 34.77
CA PRO A 58 6.89 -12.76 35.06
C PRO A 58 5.72 -12.37 34.15
N ILE A 59 5.34 -13.29 33.26
CA ILE A 59 4.01 -13.26 32.64
C ILE A 59 3.03 -13.87 33.64
N SER A 60 2.18 -13.04 34.24
CA SER A 60 1.03 -13.48 35.03
C SER A 60 0.07 -14.29 34.17
N ARG A 61 0.32 -15.59 34.04
CA ARG A 61 -0.66 -16.57 33.54
C ARG A 61 -1.63 -16.87 34.67
N ARG A 62 -2.84 -16.32 34.62
CA ARG A 62 -3.96 -16.88 35.41
C ARG A 62 -4.38 -18.22 34.78
N PRO A 63 -4.61 -19.27 35.58
CA PRO A 63 -4.95 -20.59 35.06
C PRO A 63 -6.40 -20.65 34.59
N VAL A 64 -6.61 -21.38 33.50
CA VAL A 64 -7.94 -21.79 33.01
C VAL A 64 -8.59 -22.65 34.09
N LYS A 65 -9.64 -22.11 34.73
CA LYS A 65 -10.47 -22.87 35.67
C LYS A 65 -11.57 -23.57 34.86
N ARG A 66 -11.49 -24.90 34.80
CA ARG A 66 -12.52 -25.80 34.30
C ARG A 66 -13.76 -25.60 35.18
N VAL A 67 -14.85 -25.05 34.62
CA VAL A 67 -16.14 -24.88 35.32
C VAL A 67 -17.21 -25.66 34.57
N THR A 68 -17.73 -26.66 35.26
CA THR A 68 -18.95 -27.43 35.00
C THR A 68 -20.17 -26.50 34.87
N GLU A 69 -21.04 -26.78 33.89
CA GLU A 69 -22.40 -26.22 33.81
C GLU A 69 -23.16 -26.37 35.15
N PRO A 70 -24.05 -25.42 35.51
CA PRO A 70 -25.45 -25.55 35.08
C PRO A 70 -26.19 -24.24 34.76
N SER A 71 -27.11 -24.36 33.78
CA SER A 71 -28.43 -23.71 33.63
C SER A 71 -28.62 -22.19 33.80
N THR A 72 -29.39 -21.66 32.84
CA THR A 72 -30.37 -20.55 32.84
C THR A 72 -30.03 -19.15 32.30
N LYS A 73 -30.80 -18.83 31.24
CA LYS A 73 -31.30 -17.53 30.74
C LYS A 73 -30.35 -16.63 29.93
N LEU A 74 -30.33 -16.90 28.63
CA LEU A 74 -30.04 -15.90 27.58
C LEU A 74 -31.19 -14.88 27.48
N ILE A 75 -30.83 -13.59 27.51
CA ILE A 75 -31.62 -12.48 26.94
C ILE A 75 -30.81 -11.94 25.75
N ALA A 76 -31.45 -11.88 24.59
CA ALA A 76 -30.90 -11.41 23.31
C ALA A 76 -30.73 -9.88 23.28
N PRO A 77 -29.88 -9.35 22.36
CA PRO A 77 -30.40 -8.81 21.10
C PRO A 77 -29.45 -9.11 19.90
N GLY A 78 -29.81 -9.12 18.62
CA GLY A 78 -31.02 -8.84 17.89
C GLY A 78 -30.67 -8.75 16.39
N ARG A 79 -31.36 -9.56 15.57
CA ARG A 79 -31.64 -9.45 14.11
C ARG A 79 -30.48 -9.32 13.10
N TYR A 80 -30.10 -10.47 12.54
CA TYR A 80 -29.85 -10.60 11.10
C TYR A 80 -31.11 -11.18 10.43
N LEU A 81 -31.61 -10.53 9.37
CA LEU A 81 -32.72 -11.02 8.56
C LEU A 81 -32.25 -12.22 7.73
N SER A 82 -32.60 -13.41 8.20
CA SER A 82 -32.61 -14.67 7.45
C SER A 82 -33.71 -14.63 6.40
N ARG A 83 -33.36 -14.89 5.13
CA ARG A 83 -34.30 -15.32 4.10
C ARG A 83 -34.13 -16.83 3.93
N ASN A 84 -35.25 -17.50 4.15
CA ASN A 84 -35.49 -18.93 4.39
C ASN A 84 -35.03 -19.86 3.25
N PRO A 85 -34.40 -21.02 3.54
CA PRO A 85 -34.21 -22.10 2.57
C PRO A 85 -35.11 -23.30 2.94
N LYS A 86 -36.16 -23.57 2.16
CA LYS A 86 -36.81 -24.89 2.00
C LYS A 86 -37.88 -24.82 0.90
N ALA A 87 -38.02 -25.93 0.17
CA ALA A 87 -38.67 -26.15 -1.13
C ALA A 87 -37.71 -25.85 -2.31
N ASP A 88 -37.24 -26.78 -3.13
CA ASP A 88 -37.68 -28.15 -3.41
C ASP A 88 -36.51 -29.08 -3.69
N SER A 89 -36.65 -30.29 -3.16
CA SER A 89 -35.85 -31.47 -3.47
C SER A 89 -36.32 -32.07 -4.79
N THR A 90 -35.55 -31.91 -5.85
CA THR A 90 -35.45 -32.83 -7.00
C THR A 90 -34.35 -32.30 -7.93
N PHE A 91 -33.14 -32.85 -7.85
CA PHE A 91 -32.33 -33.02 -9.06
C PHE A 91 -31.35 -34.18 -8.86
N SER A 92 -31.50 -35.17 -9.73
CA SER A 92 -30.73 -36.40 -9.79
C SER A 92 -29.23 -36.15 -9.82
N ALA A 93 -28.51 -37.09 -9.20
CA ALA A 93 -27.20 -37.49 -9.68
C ALA A 93 -27.36 -38.03 -11.11
N ASP A 94 -26.82 -37.34 -12.11
CA ASP A 94 -26.38 -37.92 -13.39
C ASP A 94 -25.52 -36.91 -14.17
N SER A 95 -24.54 -37.48 -14.88
CA SER A 95 -23.55 -36.93 -15.81
C SER A 95 -22.41 -36.04 -15.27
N GLU A 96 -21.34 -36.72 -14.86
CA GLU A 96 -19.97 -36.45 -15.31
C GLU A 96 -19.93 -36.24 -16.85
N ASP A 97 -20.32 -35.07 -17.37
CA ASP A 97 -19.97 -34.67 -18.75
C ASP A 97 -20.23 -33.19 -19.07
N ASP A 98 -20.02 -32.27 -18.12
CA ASP A 98 -19.99 -30.83 -18.45
C ASP A 98 -18.62 -30.48 -19.04
N ARG A 99 -18.49 -30.87 -20.30
CA ARG A 99 -17.48 -30.47 -21.26
C ARG A 99 -17.08 -29.02 -21.07
N PHE A 100 -15.78 -28.84 -20.88
CA PHE A 100 -14.96 -27.72 -21.33
C PHE A 100 -15.60 -26.90 -22.47
N SER A 101 -16.43 -25.93 -22.11
CA SER A 101 -16.75 -24.78 -22.95
C SER A 101 -16.80 -23.55 -22.05
N VAL A 102 -15.65 -23.23 -21.45
CA VAL A 102 -15.40 -21.86 -20.99
C VAL A 102 -15.32 -21.04 -22.27
N GLU A 103 -16.41 -20.36 -22.64
CA GLU A 103 -16.37 -19.18 -23.50
C GLU A 103 -15.10 -18.43 -23.12
N GLY A 104 -14.15 -18.33 -24.05
CA GLY A 104 -12.83 -17.80 -23.79
C GLY A 104 -12.94 -16.38 -23.21
N ILE A 105 -12.98 -16.29 -21.89
CA ILE A 105 -12.98 -15.03 -21.18
C ILE A 105 -11.64 -14.41 -21.55
N ASP A 106 -11.70 -13.36 -22.36
CA ASP A 106 -10.54 -12.56 -22.70
C ASP A 106 -10.10 -11.81 -21.43
N LEU A 107 -9.29 -12.49 -20.59
CA LEU A 107 -8.74 -11.95 -19.36
C LEU A 107 -7.94 -10.69 -19.65
N PHE A 108 -7.32 -10.57 -20.84
CA PHE A 108 -6.64 -9.35 -21.28
C PHE A 108 -7.61 -8.17 -21.43
N ARG A 109 -8.77 -8.38 -22.07
CA ARG A 109 -9.82 -7.35 -22.16
C ARG A 109 -10.39 -7.00 -20.78
N GLN A 110 -10.59 -7.97 -19.89
CA GLN A 110 -11.08 -7.70 -18.54
C GLN A 110 -10.06 -6.94 -17.69
N ASN A 111 -8.78 -7.28 -17.79
CA ASN A 111 -7.67 -6.60 -17.14
C ASN A 111 -7.58 -5.12 -17.56
N THR A 112 -7.74 -4.86 -18.86
CA THR A 112 -7.76 -3.50 -19.40
C THR A 112 -8.97 -2.72 -18.91
N HIS A 113 -10.17 -3.31 -18.92
CA HIS A 113 -11.38 -2.68 -18.38
C HIS A 113 -11.30 -2.42 -16.88
N ALA A 114 -10.76 -3.34 -16.09
CA ALA A 114 -10.62 -3.18 -14.63
C ALA A 114 -9.75 -1.96 -14.29
N LEU A 115 -8.60 -1.80 -14.96
CA LEU A 115 -7.76 -0.62 -14.81
C LEU A 115 -8.49 0.66 -15.23
N TRP A 116 -9.19 0.64 -16.35
CA TRP A 116 -9.95 1.80 -16.81
C TRP A 116 -11.06 2.21 -15.84
N ARG A 117 -11.82 1.26 -15.30
CA ARG A 117 -12.83 1.52 -14.27
C ARG A 117 -12.22 2.16 -13.03
N LEU A 118 -11.06 1.66 -12.59
CA LEU A 118 -10.36 2.21 -11.43
C LEU A 118 -9.86 3.64 -11.70
N ARG A 119 -9.29 3.90 -12.88
CA ARG A 119 -8.88 5.25 -13.30
C ARG A 119 -10.08 6.21 -13.30
N ILE A 120 -11.21 5.79 -13.88
CA ILE A 120 -12.44 6.60 -13.91
C ILE A 120 -12.92 6.87 -12.49
N ALA A 121 -12.89 5.88 -11.60
CA ALA A 121 -13.24 6.08 -10.19
C ALA A 121 -12.35 7.14 -9.52
N PHE A 122 -11.04 7.08 -9.70
CA PHE A 122 -10.10 8.11 -9.19
C PHE A 122 -10.42 9.50 -9.73
N VAL A 123 -10.73 9.61 -11.03
CA VAL A 123 -11.11 10.87 -11.68
C VAL A 123 -12.41 11.43 -11.10
N LEU A 124 -13.46 10.61 -11.00
CA LEU A 124 -14.76 11.03 -10.49
C LEU A 124 -14.69 11.48 -9.03
N VAL A 125 -14.01 10.69 -8.17
CA VAL A 125 -13.82 11.04 -6.76
C VAL A 125 -13.01 12.32 -6.61
N SER A 126 -11.94 12.47 -7.39
CA SER A 126 -11.14 13.71 -7.41
C SER A 126 -11.96 14.92 -7.85
N ALA A 127 -12.81 14.77 -8.85
CA ALA A 127 -13.69 15.84 -9.32
C ALA A 127 -14.70 16.27 -8.25
N ILE A 128 -15.29 15.32 -7.52
CA ILE A 128 -16.23 15.62 -6.42
C ILE A 128 -15.53 16.39 -5.30
N VAL A 129 -14.37 15.91 -4.84
CA VAL A 129 -13.61 16.56 -3.77
C VAL A 129 -13.13 17.95 -4.21
N ALA A 130 -12.61 18.06 -5.44
CA ALA A 130 -12.18 19.34 -6.01
C ALA A 130 -13.35 20.33 -6.17
N MET A 131 -14.55 19.85 -6.49
CA MET A 131 -15.74 20.69 -6.61
C MET A 131 -16.15 21.28 -5.25
N ILE A 132 -16.02 20.53 -4.16
CA ILE A 132 -16.25 21.05 -2.80
C ILE A 132 -15.25 22.15 -2.45
N VAL A 133 -13.96 21.94 -2.77
CA VAL A 133 -12.93 22.96 -2.59
C VAL A 133 -13.23 24.20 -3.45
N ALA A 134 -13.66 24.00 -4.71
CA ALA A 134 -14.01 25.09 -5.62
C ALA A 134 -15.18 25.94 -5.12
N VAL A 135 -16.27 25.30 -4.66
CA VAL A 135 -17.42 25.98 -4.07
C VAL A 135 -17.01 26.74 -2.82
N SER A 136 -16.22 26.13 -1.95
CA SER A 136 -15.72 26.77 -0.72
C SER A 136 -14.85 27.98 -1.02
N ALA A 137 -13.95 27.87 -2.00
CA ALA A 137 -13.08 28.97 -2.43
C ALA A 137 -13.87 30.12 -3.06
N GLN A 138 -14.90 29.82 -3.84
CA GLN A 138 -15.77 30.84 -4.42
C GLN A 138 -16.56 31.57 -3.34
N ALA A 139 -17.11 30.85 -2.36
CA ALA A 139 -17.79 31.47 -1.21
C ALA A 139 -16.86 32.34 -0.35
N ALA A 140 -15.56 32.02 -0.31
CA ALA A 140 -14.59 32.68 0.54
C ALA A 140 -13.96 33.95 -0.06
N TYR A 141 -13.80 34.02 -1.39
CA TYR A 141 -12.99 35.05 -2.06
C TYR A 141 -13.71 35.82 -3.16
N VAL A 142 -14.96 35.48 -3.47
CA VAL A 142 -15.72 36.13 -4.55
C VAL A 142 -16.90 36.88 -3.95
N GLU A 143 -16.88 38.20 -4.09
CA GLU A 143 -17.98 39.10 -3.70
C GLU A 143 -19.10 39.19 -4.76
N GLU A 144 -18.85 38.70 -5.98
CA GLU A 144 -19.82 38.64 -7.07
C GLU A 144 -20.84 37.49 -6.92
N VAL A 145 -21.92 37.55 -7.71
CA VAL A 145 -22.92 36.47 -7.81
C VAL A 145 -22.26 35.14 -8.16
N TYR A 146 -22.71 34.08 -7.49
CA TYR A 146 -22.25 32.71 -7.73
C TYR A 146 -22.35 32.34 -9.23
N SER A 147 -21.27 31.77 -9.76
CA SER A 147 -21.12 31.45 -11.19
C SER A 147 -20.65 30.02 -11.39
N TRP A 148 -21.52 29.20 -12.01
CA TRP A 148 -21.22 27.81 -12.36
C TRP A 148 -20.02 27.66 -13.28
N ARG A 149 -19.78 28.64 -14.17
CA ARG A 149 -18.61 28.64 -15.04
C ARG A 149 -17.32 28.69 -14.22
N ARG A 150 -17.26 29.56 -13.20
CA ARG A 150 -16.09 29.69 -12.31
C ARG A 150 -15.91 28.43 -11.47
N THR A 151 -17.00 27.86 -10.93
CA THR A 151 -16.95 26.60 -10.18
C THR A 151 -16.36 25.46 -11.01
N THR A 152 -16.76 25.30 -12.28
CA THR A 152 -16.24 24.27 -13.17
C THR A 152 -14.74 24.46 -13.45
N ILE A 153 -14.30 25.70 -13.69
CA ILE A 153 -12.88 26.02 -13.91
C ILE A 153 -12.06 25.73 -12.65
N LEU A 154 -12.50 26.21 -11.49
CA LEU A 154 -11.84 25.96 -10.20
C LEU A 154 -11.82 24.47 -9.86
N THR A 155 -12.88 23.72 -10.17
CA THR A 155 -12.91 22.26 -9.98
C THR A 155 -11.81 21.60 -10.80
N LEU A 156 -11.60 22.02 -12.04
CA LEU A 156 -10.50 21.51 -12.85
C LEU A 156 -9.14 21.91 -12.27
N ILE A 157 -8.96 23.13 -11.77
CA ILE A 157 -7.68 23.55 -11.17
C ILE A 157 -7.37 22.74 -9.91
N TYR A 158 -8.35 22.60 -9.01
CA TYR A 158 -8.18 21.90 -7.73
C TYR A 158 -8.20 20.38 -7.84
N ALA A 159 -8.56 19.81 -9.00
CA ALA A 159 -8.49 18.37 -9.24
C ALA A 159 -7.05 17.86 -9.47
N TRP A 160 -6.04 18.72 -9.45
CA TRP A 160 -4.65 18.35 -9.71
C TRP A 160 -4.06 17.22 -8.84
N PRO A 161 -4.45 16.96 -7.57
CA PRO A 161 -3.93 15.82 -6.80
C PRO A 161 -4.26 14.46 -7.44
N LEU A 162 -5.21 14.44 -8.39
CA LEU A 162 -5.47 13.30 -9.28
C LEU A 162 -4.20 12.82 -10.00
N VAL A 163 -3.36 13.73 -10.48
CA VAL A 163 -2.16 13.39 -11.29
C VAL A 163 -1.18 12.53 -10.49
N PRO A 164 -0.67 12.98 -9.32
CA PRO A 164 0.15 12.11 -8.48
C PRO A 164 -0.63 10.90 -7.97
N GLY A 165 -1.94 11.00 -7.74
CA GLY A 165 -2.79 9.85 -7.40
C GLY A 165 -2.74 8.71 -8.42
N VAL A 166 -2.97 9.02 -9.70
CA VAL A 166 -2.87 8.07 -10.82
C VAL A 166 -1.42 7.62 -11.03
N GLY A 167 -0.46 8.55 -10.90
CA GLY A 167 0.95 8.23 -10.99
C GLY A 167 1.39 7.19 -9.96
N LEU A 168 0.85 7.25 -8.74
CA LEU A 168 1.11 6.23 -7.71
C LEU A 168 0.37 4.93 -7.97
N LEU A 169 -0.86 4.98 -8.46
CA LEU A 169 -1.60 3.78 -8.86
C LEU A 169 -0.82 2.96 -9.91
N GLU A 170 -0.21 3.64 -10.88
CA GLU A 170 0.53 3.02 -11.98
C GLU A 170 2.04 2.91 -11.77
N ARG A 171 2.52 3.24 -10.56
CA ARG A 171 3.95 3.24 -10.22
C ARG A 171 4.82 4.02 -11.22
N TRP A 172 4.35 5.18 -11.67
CA TRP A 172 5.14 6.08 -12.51
C TRP A 172 6.42 6.52 -11.79
N SER A 173 7.46 6.83 -12.57
CA SER A 173 8.66 7.46 -12.02
C SER A 173 8.34 8.84 -11.44
N ARG A 174 9.10 9.26 -10.42
CA ARG A 174 8.93 10.59 -9.78
C ARG A 174 8.99 11.72 -10.80
N TRP A 175 9.87 11.60 -11.80
CA TRP A 175 10.00 12.56 -12.89
C TRP A 175 8.77 12.61 -13.78
N LYS A 176 8.18 11.46 -14.12
CA LYS A 176 6.94 11.43 -14.89
C LYS A 176 5.79 12.10 -14.13
N ILE A 177 5.68 11.85 -12.82
CA ILE A 177 4.67 12.53 -11.98
C ILE A 177 4.90 14.05 -11.99
N LEU A 178 6.14 14.49 -11.81
CA LEU A 178 6.49 15.92 -11.83
C LEU A 178 6.13 16.56 -13.18
N ILE A 179 6.59 15.97 -14.29
CA ILE A 179 6.35 16.50 -15.64
C ILE A 179 4.85 16.59 -15.92
N VAL A 180 4.09 15.52 -15.68
CA VAL A 180 2.64 15.53 -15.94
C VAL A 180 1.91 16.52 -15.02
N SER A 181 2.35 16.69 -13.78
CA SER A 181 1.75 17.67 -12.85
C SER A 181 1.98 19.11 -13.31
N VAL A 182 3.20 19.41 -13.77
CA VAL A 182 3.54 20.71 -14.36
C VAL A 182 2.76 20.95 -15.65
N SER A 183 2.70 19.96 -16.55
CA SER A 183 1.91 20.06 -17.78
C SER A 183 0.43 20.29 -17.51
N TYR A 184 -0.13 19.62 -16.48
CA TYR A 184 -1.50 19.81 -16.05
C TYR A 184 -1.75 21.25 -15.57
N MET A 185 -0.82 21.84 -14.81
CA MET A 185 -0.93 23.25 -14.39
C MET A 185 -0.82 24.23 -15.53
N LEU A 186 0.09 24.00 -16.49
CA LEU A 186 0.20 24.86 -17.66
C LEU A 186 -1.10 24.86 -18.46
N LEU A 187 -1.72 23.68 -18.63
CA LEU A 187 -3.01 23.55 -19.30
C LEU A 187 -4.15 24.22 -18.50
N ALA A 188 -4.18 24.01 -17.18
CA ALA A 188 -5.17 24.64 -16.31
C ALA A 188 -5.01 26.18 -16.30
N GLY A 189 -3.78 26.69 -16.27
CA GLY A 189 -3.46 28.11 -16.37
C GLY A 189 -3.86 28.71 -17.71
N MET A 190 -3.61 28.00 -18.82
CA MET A 190 -4.09 28.40 -20.15
C MET A 190 -5.63 28.52 -20.17
N LEU A 191 -6.31 27.57 -19.55
CA LEU A 191 -7.77 27.58 -19.44
C LEU A 191 -8.26 28.78 -18.61
N VAL A 192 -7.58 29.15 -17.52
CA VAL A 192 -7.88 30.37 -16.75
C VAL A 192 -7.73 31.61 -17.64
N ILE A 193 -6.63 31.75 -18.38
CA ILE A 193 -6.37 32.91 -19.25
C ILE A 193 -7.46 33.07 -20.32
N VAL A 194 -7.82 31.98 -21.00
CA VAL A 194 -8.87 31.99 -22.03
C VAL A 194 -10.23 32.29 -21.43
N SER A 195 -10.45 31.86 -20.18
CA SER A 195 -11.72 32.05 -19.50
C SER A 195 -11.88 33.41 -18.81
N SER A 196 -10.77 34.10 -18.54
CA SER A 196 -10.72 35.41 -17.89
C SER A 196 -11.02 36.53 -18.90
N TYR A 197 -11.71 37.56 -18.43
CA TYR A 197 -11.88 38.79 -19.21
C TYR A 197 -10.57 39.56 -19.34
N ASP A 198 -9.70 39.43 -18.33
CA ASP A 198 -8.36 39.99 -18.35
C ASP A 198 -7.40 38.94 -18.95
N ARG A 199 -6.89 39.22 -20.16
CA ARG A 199 -6.07 38.28 -20.94
C ARG A 199 -4.59 38.28 -20.54
N GLN A 200 -4.22 38.97 -19.47
CA GLN A 200 -2.83 39.10 -19.03
C GLN A 200 -2.46 38.02 -18.01
N VAL A 201 -1.27 37.45 -18.19
CA VAL A 201 -0.67 36.54 -17.21
C VAL A 201 0.06 37.37 -16.17
N SER A 202 -0.48 37.45 -14.95
CA SER A 202 0.24 38.05 -13.83
C SER A 202 1.21 37.04 -13.21
N ILE A 203 2.33 37.54 -12.68
CA ILE A 203 3.28 36.75 -11.89
C ILE A 203 2.57 36.16 -10.66
N GLU A 204 1.66 36.91 -10.04
CA GLU A 204 0.84 36.47 -8.90
C GLU A 204 -0.03 35.26 -9.23
N MET A 205 -0.68 35.25 -10.40
CA MET A 205 -1.48 34.11 -10.85
C MET A 205 -0.62 32.85 -11.05
N MET A 206 0.58 33.00 -11.59
CA MET A 206 1.53 31.88 -11.71
C MET A 206 1.99 31.38 -10.33
N PHE A 207 2.34 32.28 -9.41
CA PHE A 207 2.69 31.90 -8.03
C PHE A 207 1.53 31.20 -7.31
N TRP A 208 0.30 31.66 -7.50
CA TRP A 208 -0.89 31.01 -6.91
C TRP A 208 -1.13 29.61 -7.49
N LEU A 209 -1.03 29.44 -8.82
CA LEU A 209 -1.21 28.14 -9.47
C LEU A 209 -0.13 27.12 -9.06
N PHE A 210 1.14 27.50 -9.14
CA PHE A 210 2.25 26.59 -8.84
C PHE A 210 2.46 26.40 -7.34
N GLY A 211 2.22 27.44 -6.53
CA GLY A 211 2.42 27.41 -5.08
C GLY A 211 1.57 26.35 -4.37
N GLN A 212 0.38 26.05 -4.92
CA GLN A 212 -0.48 24.99 -4.40
C GLN A 212 0.10 23.58 -4.60
N GLN A 213 0.95 23.39 -5.61
CA GLN A 213 1.49 22.07 -5.93
C GLN A 213 2.72 21.68 -5.15
N VAL A 214 3.55 22.67 -4.81
CA VAL A 214 4.89 22.45 -4.23
C VAL A 214 4.83 21.54 -2.99
N PRO A 215 3.96 21.75 -2.00
CA PRO A 215 3.95 20.91 -0.79
C PRO A 215 3.70 19.43 -1.10
N LEU A 216 2.75 19.13 -1.99
CA LEU A 216 2.42 17.74 -2.33
C LEU A 216 3.48 17.11 -3.24
N LEU A 217 4.06 17.86 -4.18
CA LEU A 217 5.12 17.34 -5.06
C LEU A 217 6.39 17.04 -4.27
N VAL A 218 6.72 17.89 -3.28
CA VAL A 218 7.77 17.61 -2.30
C VAL A 218 7.44 16.32 -1.54
N PHE A 219 6.20 16.19 -1.02
CA PHE A 219 5.76 14.98 -0.35
C PHE A 219 5.91 13.72 -1.22
N VAL A 220 5.40 13.75 -2.45
CA VAL A 220 5.52 12.66 -3.43
C VAL A 220 7.00 12.35 -3.66
N PHE A 221 7.83 13.35 -3.89
CA PHE A 221 9.24 13.15 -4.19
C PHE A 221 9.98 12.41 -3.06
N PHE A 222 9.74 12.77 -1.80
CA PHE A 222 10.39 12.13 -0.66
C PHE A 222 9.78 10.75 -0.34
N MET A 223 8.46 10.61 -0.37
CA MET A 223 7.78 9.42 0.16
C MET A 223 7.55 8.30 -0.83
N THR A 224 7.57 8.58 -2.14
CA THR A 224 7.12 7.59 -3.16
C THR A 224 8.28 6.85 -3.82
N GLY A 225 9.45 6.83 -3.16
CA GLY A 225 10.58 6.03 -3.63
C GLY A 225 10.30 4.53 -3.55
N PRO A 226 10.94 3.70 -4.39
CA PRO A 226 10.71 2.24 -4.39
C PRO A 226 10.88 1.58 -3.02
N LYS A 227 11.74 2.14 -2.16
CA LYS A 227 12.04 1.65 -0.81
C LYS A 227 11.19 2.27 0.30
N LEU A 228 10.59 3.43 0.03
CA LEU A 228 9.94 4.26 1.05
C LEU A 228 8.43 4.29 0.93
N ARG A 229 7.90 3.98 -0.24
CA ARG A 229 6.46 3.96 -0.52
C ARG A 229 5.67 3.09 0.46
N ALA A 230 6.26 1.96 0.87
CA ALA A 230 5.66 1.03 1.81
C ALA A 230 5.70 1.48 3.28
N VAL A 231 6.59 2.44 3.64
CA VAL A 231 6.87 2.79 5.04
C VAL A 231 6.54 4.25 5.36
N GLY A 232 7.04 5.17 4.53
CA GLY A 232 6.99 6.61 4.78
C GLY A 232 5.57 7.16 4.99
N PRO A 233 4.59 6.84 4.13
CA PRO A 233 3.21 7.31 4.30
C PRO A 233 2.55 6.88 5.62
N TYR A 234 2.93 5.72 6.19
CA TYR A 234 2.42 5.28 7.50
C TYR A 234 3.12 6.00 8.65
N LEU A 235 4.43 6.20 8.54
CA LEU A 235 5.21 6.94 9.54
C LEU A 235 4.87 8.44 9.55
N LEU A 236 4.42 9.01 8.43
CA LEU A 236 4.05 10.42 8.36
C LEU A 236 2.99 10.77 9.40
N ILE A 237 1.92 9.98 9.51
CA ILE A 237 0.84 10.25 10.47
C ILE A 237 1.37 10.16 11.91
N VAL A 238 2.22 9.17 12.18
CA VAL A 238 2.86 8.98 13.49
C VAL A 238 3.70 10.21 13.84
N PHE A 239 4.61 10.63 12.95
CA PHE A 239 5.46 11.78 13.22
C PHE A 239 4.69 13.10 13.21
N PHE A 240 3.62 13.23 12.44
CA PHE A 240 2.76 14.41 12.48
C PHE A 240 2.11 14.58 13.86
N LEU A 241 1.58 13.49 14.43
CA LEU A 241 1.02 13.53 15.78
C LEU A 241 2.08 13.81 16.85
N LEU A 242 3.28 13.24 16.72
CA LEU A 242 4.39 13.52 17.65
C LEU A 242 4.88 14.97 17.54
N SER A 243 5.03 15.51 16.33
CA SER A 243 5.41 16.90 16.09
C SER A 243 4.33 17.87 16.58
N ALA A 244 3.05 17.59 16.30
CA ALA A 244 1.94 18.36 16.85
C ALA A 244 1.93 18.33 18.38
N SER A 245 2.22 17.17 18.98
CA SER A 245 2.33 17.02 20.43
C SER A 245 3.51 17.79 21.03
N SER A 246 4.64 17.89 20.33
CA SER A 246 5.76 18.74 20.77
C SER A 246 5.39 20.22 20.69
N LEU A 247 4.70 20.64 19.63
CA LEU A 247 4.24 22.03 19.48
C LEU A 247 3.24 22.41 20.58
N THR A 248 2.30 21.53 20.94
CA THR A 248 1.38 21.80 22.05
C THR A 248 2.11 21.91 23.39
N GLY A 249 3.16 21.10 23.61
CA GLY A 249 4.03 21.24 24.78
C GLY A 249 4.79 22.56 24.81
N LEU A 250 5.34 23.00 23.68
CA LEU A 250 6.02 24.30 23.58
C LEU A 250 5.06 25.48 23.73
N ASN A 251 3.84 25.39 23.21
CA ASN A 251 2.80 26.40 23.45
C ASN A 251 2.40 26.47 24.92
N ALA A 252 2.34 25.32 25.62
CA ALA A 252 2.07 25.29 27.05
C ALA A 252 3.22 25.91 27.84
N LEU A 253 4.47 25.71 27.40
CA LEU A 253 5.64 26.36 27.97
C LEU A 253 5.57 27.89 27.79
N GLU A 254 5.27 28.35 26.57
CA GLU A 254 5.10 29.78 26.25
C GLU A 254 4.02 30.43 27.14
N GLN A 255 2.86 29.77 27.29
CA GLN A 255 1.79 30.24 28.18
C GLN A 255 2.20 30.23 29.65
N ALA A 256 3.01 29.27 30.09
CA ALA A 256 3.49 29.17 31.47
C ALA A 256 4.58 30.19 31.81
N LEU A 257 5.36 30.63 30.82
CA LEU A 257 6.29 31.75 30.96
C LEU A 257 5.54 33.07 31.13
N GLY A 258 4.49 33.30 30.33
CA GLY A 258 3.72 34.55 30.36
C GLY A 258 4.59 35.79 30.15
N ASP A 259 4.08 36.95 30.59
CA ASP A 259 4.84 38.22 30.62
C ASP A 259 5.53 38.46 31.99
N GLU A 260 5.35 37.56 32.95
CA GLU A 260 5.83 37.74 34.33
C GLU A 260 7.22 37.12 34.55
N PRO A 261 8.19 37.88 35.09
CA PRO A 261 9.56 37.40 35.31
C PRO A 261 9.68 36.32 36.41
N ASP A 262 8.70 36.22 37.32
CA ASP A 262 8.69 35.31 38.48
C ASP A 262 7.82 34.04 38.22
N SER A 263 7.85 33.49 37.00
CA SER A 263 7.13 32.25 36.72
C SER A 263 7.80 31.04 37.37
N TRP A 264 6.99 30.06 37.79
CA TRP A 264 7.47 28.77 38.32
C TRP A 264 8.39 28.02 37.34
N VAL A 265 8.29 28.33 36.04
CA VAL A 265 9.18 27.82 35.00
C VAL A 265 10.59 28.39 35.19
N MET A 266 10.73 29.67 35.55
CA MET A 266 12.04 30.30 35.79
C MET A 266 12.72 29.72 37.05
N ASP A 267 11.95 29.32 38.06
CA ASP A 267 12.47 28.57 39.21
C ASP A 267 13.05 27.21 38.76
N TRP A 268 12.37 26.52 37.85
CA TRP A 268 12.87 25.26 37.28
C TRP A 268 14.10 25.46 36.40
N VAL A 269 14.11 26.52 35.58
CA VAL A 269 15.26 26.87 34.73
C VAL A 269 16.48 27.18 35.59
N SER A 270 16.33 27.92 36.69
CA SER A 270 17.42 28.25 37.62
C SER A 270 17.89 27.05 38.44
N ALA A 271 16.99 26.14 38.82
CA ALA A 271 17.33 24.91 39.54
C ALA A 271 17.97 23.83 38.65
N THR A 272 17.68 23.82 37.35
CA THR A 272 18.16 22.80 36.41
C THR A 272 19.01 23.41 35.28
N ASN A 273 18.39 23.68 34.13
CA ASN A 273 18.92 24.39 32.97
C ASN A 273 17.76 24.66 31.99
N ALA A 274 17.78 25.79 31.28
CA ALA A 274 16.83 26.09 30.20
C ALA A 274 16.72 24.96 29.17
N TYR A 275 17.84 24.37 28.72
CA TYR A 275 17.80 23.27 27.76
C TYR A 275 17.03 22.06 28.27
N PHE A 276 17.13 21.75 29.57
CA PHE A 276 16.40 20.64 30.17
C PHE A 276 14.89 20.89 30.15
N VAL A 277 14.46 22.10 30.54
CA VAL A 277 13.05 22.50 30.50
C VAL A 277 12.50 22.46 29.07
N PHE A 278 13.23 23.00 28.09
CA PHE A 278 12.82 22.92 26.68
C PHE A 278 12.69 21.49 26.17
N ILE A 279 13.67 20.62 26.47
CA ILE A 279 13.61 19.20 26.08
C ILE A 279 12.43 18.50 26.75
N LEU A 280 12.19 18.76 28.03
CA LEU A 280 11.08 18.19 28.77
C LEU A 280 9.73 18.58 28.15
N PHE A 281 9.49 19.86 27.91
CA PHE A 281 8.24 20.31 27.28
C PHE A 281 8.12 19.89 25.81
N SER A 282 9.23 19.60 25.12
CA SER A 282 9.21 19.08 23.74
C SER A 282 8.90 17.58 23.68
N ILE A 283 9.44 16.77 24.61
CA ILE A 283 9.42 15.31 24.56
C ILE A 283 8.38 14.70 25.51
N ALA A 284 8.16 15.26 26.71
CA ALA A 284 7.20 14.73 27.67
C ALA A 284 5.77 14.57 27.10
N PRO A 285 5.27 15.48 26.23
CA PRO A 285 3.98 15.29 25.58
C PRO A 285 3.88 13.98 24.77
N TRP A 286 5.01 13.41 24.31
CA TRP A 286 5.02 12.15 23.58
C TRP A 286 4.55 10.97 24.44
N LEU A 287 4.71 11.02 25.77
CA LEU A 287 4.18 10.00 26.68
C LEU A 287 2.65 9.98 26.64
N LEU A 288 2.03 11.14 26.52
CA LEU A 288 0.58 11.27 26.34
C LEU A 288 0.17 10.88 24.91
N ALA A 289 0.94 11.31 23.90
CA ALA A 289 0.69 10.98 22.50
C ALA A 289 0.92 9.50 22.16
N TYR A 290 1.67 8.76 22.98
CA TYR A 290 1.95 7.34 22.76
C TYR A 290 0.68 6.49 22.62
N TYR A 291 -0.30 6.70 23.49
CA TYR A 291 -1.56 5.96 23.48
C TYR A 291 -2.39 6.20 22.20
N PRO A 292 -2.71 7.44 21.79
CA PRO A 292 -3.45 7.69 20.56
C PRO A 292 -2.66 7.26 19.32
N VAL A 293 -1.34 7.48 19.28
CA VAL A 293 -0.49 7.01 18.17
C VAL A 293 -0.55 5.48 18.05
N ARG A 294 -0.44 4.74 19.16
CA ARG A 294 -0.52 3.28 19.17
C ARG A 294 -1.90 2.78 18.79
N LEU A 295 -2.96 3.43 19.26
CA LEU A 295 -4.33 3.09 18.90
C LEU A 295 -4.56 3.28 17.41
N LEU A 296 -4.12 4.41 16.85
CA LEU A 296 -4.23 4.72 15.43
C LEU A 296 -3.43 3.72 14.60
N ALA A 297 -2.16 3.46 14.94
CA ALA A 297 -1.33 2.49 14.23
C ALA A 297 -1.97 1.10 14.18
N ARG A 298 -2.50 0.61 15.31
CA ARG A 298 -3.23 -0.66 15.39
C ARG A 298 -4.54 -0.63 14.61
N GLY A 299 -5.24 0.50 14.65
CA GLY A 299 -6.47 0.73 13.89
C GLY A 299 -6.22 0.63 12.40
N VAL A 300 -5.20 1.33 11.89
CA VAL A 300 -4.79 1.30 10.48
C VAL A 300 -4.38 -0.11 10.06
N ALA A 301 -3.53 -0.80 10.85
CA ALA A 301 -3.14 -2.18 10.56
C ALA A 301 -4.35 -3.14 10.52
N THR A 302 -5.29 -2.98 11.45
CA THR A 302 -6.49 -3.83 11.51
C THR A 302 -7.45 -3.52 10.37
N ALA A 303 -7.62 -2.25 10.02
CA ALA A 303 -8.44 -1.83 8.89
C ALA A 303 -7.85 -2.31 7.56
N TYR A 304 -6.52 -2.30 7.41
CA TYR A 304 -5.83 -2.87 6.26
C TYR A 304 -6.07 -4.39 6.16
N ARG A 305 -5.90 -5.14 7.25
CA ARG A 305 -6.18 -6.59 7.29
C ARG A 305 -7.65 -6.92 7.01
N LYS A 306 -8.58 -6.09 7.46
CA LYS A 306 -10.01 -6.20 7.17
C LYS A 306 -10.39 -5.72 5.76
N LYS A 307 -9.43 -5.34 4.93
CA LYS A 307 -9.63 -4.84 3.55
C LYS A 307 -10.56 -3.63 3.47
N LEU A 308 -10.54 -2.80 4.50
CA LEU A 308 -11.29 -1.53 4.49
C LEU A 308 -10.64 -0.49 3.57
N PHE A 309 -9.39 -0.71 3.16
CA PHE A 309 -8.71 0.07 2.13
C PHE A 309 -7.58 -0.75 1.50
N SER A 310 -7.12 -0.32 0.32
CA SER A 310 -5.95 -0.85 -0.37
C SER A 310 -4.77 0.14 -0.31
N GLU A 311 -3.56 -0.32 -0.63
CA GLU A 311 -2.37 0.55 -0.67
C GLU A 311 -2.54 1.78 -1.61
N PRO A 312 -3.01 1.65 -2.87
CA PRO A 312 -3.26 2.82 -3.71
C PRO A 312 -4.29 3.78 -3.12
N LEU A 313 -5.37 3.25 -2.52
CA LEU A 313 -6.40 4.07 -1.90
C LEU A 313 -5.87 4.82 -0.68
N TYR A 314 -5.02 4.19 0.13
CA TYR A 314 -4.36 4.84 1.27
C TYR A 314 -3.46 5.98 0.81
N LEU A 315 -2.62 5.76 -0.20
CA LEU A 315 -1.76 6.79 -0.76
C LEU A 315 -2.56 7.95 -1.36
N PHE A 316 -3.59 7.63 -2.14
CA PHE A 316 -4.48 8.61 -2.75
C PHE A 316 -5.22 9.46 -1.72
N ALA A 317 -5.80 8.82 -0.70
CA ALA A 317 -6.44 9.50 0.42
C ALA A 317 -5.45 10.35 1.22
N GLY A 318 -4.21 9.88 1.41
CA GLY A 318 -3.16 10.64 2.07
C GLY A 318 -2.75 11.90 1.31
N LEU A 319 -2.63 11.82 -0.02
CA LEU A 319 -2.38 12.99 -0.87
C LEU A 319 -3.51 14.00 -0.76
N TRP A 320 -4.76 13.56 -0.86
CA TRP A 320 -5.92 14.45 -0.69
C TRP A 320 -6.01 15.04 0.71
N ALA A 321 -5.64 14.32 1.76
CA ALA A 321 -5.60 14.87 3.12
C ALA A 321 -4.63 16.05 3.23
N ILE A 322 -3.43 15.91 2.64
CA ILE A 322 -2.42 16.99 2.61
C ILE A 322 -2.93 18.17 1.78
N ALA A 323 -3.51 17.91 0.60
CA ALA A 323 -4.07 18.95 -0.25
C ALA A 323 -5.19 19.72 0.46
N LEU A 324 -6.14 19.01 1.07
CA LEU A 324 -7.26 19.61 1.80
C LEU A 324 -6.79 20.40 3.02
N LEU A 325 -5.75 19.93 3.74
CA LEU A 325 -5.15 20.67 4.84
C LEU A 325 -4.53 21.99 4.36
N PHE A 326 -3.81 21.97 3.24
CA PHE A 326 -3.26 23.18 2.65
C PHE A 326 -4.36 24.15 2.18
N HIS A 327 -5.43 23.63 1.56
CA HIS A 327 -6.59 24.44 1.19
C HIS A 327 -7.28 25.04 2.42
N ALA A 328 -7.43 24.29 3.51
CA ALA A 328 -7.98 24.80 4.76
C ALA A 328 -7.13 25.95 5.33
N MET A 329 -5.80 25.85 5.31
CA MET A 329 -4.88 26.91 5.74
C MET A 329 -4.95 28.16 4.86
N VAL A 330 -5.15 28.00 3.54
CA VAL A 330 -5.31 29.15 2.65
C VAL A 330 -6.65 29.83 2.94
N LEU A 331 -7.74 29.06 3.00
CA LEU A 331 -9.10 29.55 3.26
C LEU A 331 -9.28 30.13 4.66
N SER A 332 -8.46 29.72 5.65
CA SER A 332 -8.55 30.22 7.02
C SER A 332 -8.25 31.72 7.12
N HIS A 333 -7.57 32.29 6.12
CA HIS A 333 -7.31 33.73 6.06
C HIS A 333 -8.59 34.56 5.92
N SER A 334 -9.60 34.04 5.21
CA SER A 334 -10.90 34.72 5.03
C SER A 334 -12.00 34.14 5.91
N LEU A 335 -12.05 32.82 6.07
CA LEU A 335 -13.13 32.12 6.79
C LEU A 335 -12.77 31.76 8.24
N GLY A 336 -11.57 32.07 8.70
CA GLY A 336 -11.09 31.69 10.04
C GLY A 336 -11.14 30.17 10.25
N PHE A 337 -11.61 29.75 11.43
CA PHE A 337 -11.67 28.32 11.79
C PHE A 337 -12.67 27.51 10.92
N GLN A 338 -13.68 28.16 10.33
CA GLN A 338 -14.67 27.46 9.49
C GLN A 338 -14.05 26.87 8.22
N ALA A 339 -12.90 27.39 7.76
CA ALA A 339 -12.16 26.86 6.63
C ALA A 339 -11.81 25.37 6.78
N TYR A 340 -11.57 24.91 8.02
CA TYR A 340 -11.21 23.52 8.32
C TYR A 340 -12.37 22.53 8.11
N LEU A 341 -13.60 23.00 7.90
CA LEU A 341 -14.72 22.14 7.49
C LEU A 341 -14.49 21.48 6.12
N VAL A 342 -13.65 22.07 5.27
CA VAL A 342 -13.28 21.48 3.97
C VAL A 342 -12.59 20.11 4.14
N LEU A 343 -11.97 19.84 5.29
CA LEU A 343 -11.36 18.54 5.61
C LEU A 343 -12.39 17.39 5.61
N PHE A 344 -13.67 17.66 5.89
CA PHE A 344 -14.72 16.63 5.84
C PHE A 344 -14.93 16.08 4.42
N ALA A 345 -14.53 16.82 3.38
CA ALA A 345 -14.52 16.31 2.00
C ALA A 345 -13.64 15.04 1.85
N TRP A 346 -12.67 14.84 2.74
CA TRP A 346 -11.83 13.65 2.75
C TRP A 346 -12.63 12.35 2.93
N VAL A 347 -13.72 12.37 3.70
CA VAL A 347 -14.57 11.18 3.98
C VAL A 347 -15.24 10.65 2.72
N ILE A 348 -15.41 11.49 1.70
CA ILE A 348 -15.98 11.10 0.40
C ILE A 348 -15.12 10.04 -0.28
N ILE A 349 -13.79 10.07 -0.08
CA ILE A 349 -12.89 9.12 -0.72
C ILE A 349 -13.21 7.68 -0.31
N PRO A 350 -13.08 7.27 0.97
CA PRO A 350 -13.39 5.89 1.36
C PRO A 350 -14.86 5.54 1.09
N LEU A 351 -15.80 6.46 1.32
CA LEU A 351 -17.23 6.21 1.08
C LEU A 351 -17.53 5.89 -0.39
N SER A 352 -16.94 6.65 -1.31
CA SER A 352 -17.11 6.44 -2.75
C SER A 352 -16.59 5.08 -3.19
N PHE A 353 -15.45 4.62 -2.65
CA PHE A 353 -14.91 3.30 -2.99
C PHE A 353 -15.74 2.15 -2.43
N VAL A 354 -16.35 2.31 -1.25
CA VAL A 354 -17.34 1.34 -0.75
C VAL A 354 -18.53 1.23 -1.71
N VAL A 355 -19.05 2.36 -2.19
CA VAL A 355 -20.17 2.39 -3.15
C VAL A 355 -19.77 1.82 -4.53
N LEU A 356 -18.55 2.10 -5.00
CA LEU A 356 -18.05 1.65 -6.29
C LEU A 356 -17.55 0.19 -6.31
N THR A 357 -17.37 -0.42 -5.15
CA THR A 357 -16.84 -1.79 -5.00
C THR A 357 -17.54 -2.82 -5.92
N PRO A 358 -18.88 -2.86 -6.06
CA PRO A 358 -19.55 -3.82 -6.94
C PRO A 358 -19.21 -3.67 -8.44
N VAL A 359 -18.82 -2.46 -8.86
CA VAL A 359 -18.43 -2.15 -10.25
C VAL A 359 -16.95 -2.44 -10.49
N LEU A 360 -16.13 -2.22 -9.46
CA LEU A 360 -14.68 -2.44 -9.49
C LEU A 360 -14.30 -3.91 -9.35
N ARG A 361 -15.10 -4.70 -8.62
CA ARG A 361 -14.86 -6.14 -8.45
C ARG A 361 -15.03 -6.91 -9.75
N GLN A 362 -14.12 -7.85 -9.95
CA GLN A 362 -14.17 -8.81 -11.05
C GLN A 362 -15.24 -9.86 -10.78
N ARG A 363 -15.90 -10.32 -11.86
CA ARG A 363 -16.97 -11.34 -11.79
C ARG A 363 -16.52 -12.73 -12.25
N HIS A 364 -15.27 -12.86 -12.72
CA HIS A 364 -14.72 -14.13 -13.18
C HIS A 364 -13.94 -14.83 -12.07
N GLN A 365 -13.67 -16.12 -12.25
CA GLN A 365 -12.72 -16.83 -11.40
C GLN A 365 -11.31 -16.28 -11.65
N ALA A 366 -10.64 -15.86 -10.58
CA ALA A 366 -9.33 -15.24 -10.63
C ALA A 366 -8.24 -16.32 -10.74
N PRO A 367 -7.47 -16.40 -11.86
CA PRO A 367 -6.34 -17.32 -11.95
C PRO A 367 -5.24 -16.94 -10.96
N THR A 368 -4.44 -17.93 -10.57
CA THR A 368 -3.32 -17.76 -9.66
C THR A 368 -2.00 -17.75 -10.44
N LEU A 369 -1.22 -16.69 -10.30
CA LEU A 369 0.14 -16.59 -10.82
C LEU A 369 1.13 -16.96 -9.72
N LEU A 370 1.97 -17.95 -9.99
CA LEU A 370 3.16 -18.22 -9.19
C LEU A 370 4.36 -17.54 -9.83
N LEU A 371 5.01 -16.69 -9.04
CA LEU A 371 6.20 -15.97 -9.46
C LEU A 371 7.44 -16.58 -8.82
N LEU A 372 8.33 -17.11 -9.65
CA LEU A 372 9.61 -17.70 -9.25
C LEU A 372 10.76 -16.87 -9.81
N ARG A 373 11.80 -16.67 -9.02
CA ARG A 373 12.94 -15.84 -9.44
C ARG A 373 14.24 -16.27 -8.80
N VAL A 374 15.31 -16.17 -9.56
CA VAL A 374 16.69 -16.31 -9.04
C VAL A 374 17.11 -15.02 -8.36
N PHE A 375 17.72 -15.12 -7.17
CA PHE A 375 18.22 -13.96 -6.41
C PHE A 375 19.40 -13.28 -7.15
N ARG A 376 19.11 -12.23 -7.92
CA ARG A 376 20.12 -11.37 -8.57
C ARG A 376 19.70 -9.91 -8.45
N SER A 377 20.66 -9.03 -8.18
CA SER A 377 20.45 -7.58 -8.09
C SER A 377 20.45 -6.93 -9.47
N ASP A 378 19.38 -7.13 -10.24
CA ASP A 378 19.15 -6.44 -11.51
C ASP A 378 17.92 -5.54 -11.41
N ASN A 379 18.17 -4.24 -11.20
CA ASN A 379 17.12 -3.22 -11.04
C ASN A 379 16.15 -3.18 -12.22
N ARG A 380 16.61 -3.49 -13.44
CA ARG A 380 15.77 -3.45 -14.65
C ARG A 380 14.71 -4.55 -14.59
N ILE A 381 15.13 -5.78 -14.33
CA ILE A 381 14.22 -6.92 -14.27
C ILE A 381 13.34 -6.89 -13.01
N GLU A 382 13.84 -6.38 -11.88
CA GLU A 382 12.97 -6.09 -10.73
C GLU A 382 11.82 -5.15 -11.12
N SER A 383 12.10 -4.07 -11.87
CA SER A 383 11.08 -3.12 -12.29
C SER A 383 10.06 -3.72 -13.26
N LEU A 384 10.49 -4.70 -14.07
CA LEU A 384 9.62 -5.44 -14.96
C LEU A 384 8.69 -6.37 -14.18
N PHE A 385 9.22 -7.14 -13.24
CA PHE A 385 8.42 -8.02 -12.39
C PHE A 385 7.38 -7.22 -11.62
N ASP A 386 7.75 -6.08 -11.06
CA ASP A 386 6.81 -5.15 -10.43
C ASP A 386 5.68 -4.75 -11.39
N GLN A 387 6.01 -4.37 -12.64
CA GLN A 387 5.00 -3.99 -13.64
C GLN A 387 4.05 -5.14 -13.99
N ILE A 388 4.58 -6.36 -14.16
CA ILE A 388 3.78 -7.54 -14.48
C ILE A 388 2.87 -7.89 -13.30
N VAL A 389 3.39 -7.92 -12.08
CA VAL A 389 2.62 -8.20 -10.87
C VAL A 389 1.53 -7.14 -10.69
N GLU A 390 1.87 -5.85 -10.78
CA GLU A 390 0.90 -4.77 -10.64
C GLU A 390 -0.25 -4.89 -11.64
N ARG A 391 0.06 -5.29 -12.87
CA ARG A 391 -0.92 -5.49 -13.93
C ARG A 391 -1.72 -6.77 -13.74
N TRP A 392 -1.08 -7.87 -13.31
CA TRP A 392 -1.74 -9.14 -13.02
C TRP A 392 -2.77 -9.03 -11.89
N ARG A 393 -2.51 -8.19 -10.88
CA ARG A 393 -3.44 -7.95 -9.74
C ARG A 393 -4.83 -7.47 -10.16
N TYR A 394 -5.01 -6.99 -11.39
CA TYR A 394 -6.33 -6.64 -11.98
C TYR A 394 -7.08 -7.84 -12.58
N SER A 395 -6.53 -9.04 -12.49
CA SER A 395 -7.14 -10.27 -13.03
C SER A 395 -6.97 -11.47 -12.10
N GLY A 396 -5.88 -11.55 -11.36
CA GLY A 396 -5.52 -12.78 -10.68
C GLY A 396 -4.80 -12.56 -9.36
N LYS A 397 -4.76 -13.64 -8.58
CA LYS A 397 -4.01 -13.75 -7.34
C LYS A 397 -2.53 -13.95 -7.66
N THR A 398 -1.65 -13.45 -6.80
CA THR A 398 -0.21 -13.65 -6.95
C THR A 398 0.32 -14.41 -5.74
N LEU A 399 1.07 -15.48 -6.00
CA LEU A 399 1.84 -16.24 -5.02
C LEU A 399 3.33 -16.00 -5.31
N LEU A 400 4.09 -15.67 -4.28
CA LEU A 400 5.52 -15.40 -4.37
C LEU A 400 6.25 -16.05 -3.20
N ILE A 401 7.37 -16.71 -3.48
CA ILE A 401 8.37 -17.01 -2.45
C ILE A 401 9.22 -15.75 -2.25
N ALA A 402 9.12 -15.15 -1.07
CA ALA A 402 9.76 -13.88 -0.76
C ALA A 402 11.27 -14.01 -0.89
N GLY A 403 11.90 -12.97 -1.41
CA GLY A 403 13.36 -12.88 -1.52
C GLY A 403 13.91 -11.56 -1.03
N LYS A 404 15.19 -11.57 -0.68
CA LYS A 404 16.01 -10.42 -0.24
C LYS A 404 15.62 -9.07 -0.85
N ASP A 405 15.49 -9.03 -2.17
CA ASP A 405 15.42 -7.76 -2.92
C ASP A 405 13.97 -7.24 -3.10
N LEU A 406 12.94 -8.04 -2.77
CA LEU A 406 11.53 -7.68 -2.96
C LEU A 406 10.78 -7.41 -1.67
N SER A 407 11.28 -7.88 -0.54
CA SER A 407 10.60 -7.76 0.76
C SER A 407 10.25 -6.32 1.12
N LEU A 408 10.99 -5.31 0.63
CA LEU A 408 10.69 -3.90 0.84
C LEU A 408 9.66 -3.31 -0.14
N ARG A 409 9.47 -3.91 -1.31
CA ARG A 409 8.56 -3.41 -2.36
C ARG A 409 7.15 -3.98 -2.24
N THR A 410 7.03 -5.15 -1.61
CA THR A 410 5.75 -5.78 -1.23
C THR A 410 5.43 -5.59 0.25
N LEU A 411 6.30 -4.92 1.02
CA LEU A 411 6.12 -4.67 2.45
C LEU A 411 4.72 -4.10 2.73
N GLU A 412 3.90 -4.91 3.37
CA GLU A 412 2.54 -4.52 3.74
C GLU A 412 2.57 -3.75 5.09
N PRO A 413 1.55 -2.95 5.40
CA PRO A 413 1.53 -2.13 6.62
C PRO A 413 1.51 -2.99 7.89
N ASP A 414 0.74 -4.07 7.89
CA ASP A 414 0.70 -5.02 9.01
C ASP A 414 2.05 -5.73 9.21
N GLU A 415 2.75 -6.04 8.12
CA GLU A 415 4.11 -6.55 8.17
C GLU A 415 5.09 -5.53 8.76
N LEU A 416 5.02 -4.27 8.33
CA LEU A 416 5.80 -3.18 8.89
C LEU A 416 5.59 -3.09 10.41
N PHE A 417 4.35 -3.13 10.88
CA PHE A 417 4.08 -3.08 12.33
C PHE A 417 4.51 -4.35 13.07
N THR A 418 4.39 -5.52 12.44
CA THR A 418 4.91 -6.78 12.98
C THR A 418 6.43 -6.70 13.15
N PHE A 419 7.13 -6.17 12.14
CA PHE A 419 8.57 -5.92 12.20
C PHE A 419 8.94 -4.92 13.31
N LEU A 420 8.26 -3.78 13.38
CA LEU A 420 8.49 -2.76 14.43
C LEU A 420 8.22 -3.31 15.83
N SER A 421 7.37 -4.34 15.96
CA SER A 421 7.12 -5.03 17.23
C SER A 421 8.12 -6.16 17.55
N GLY A 422 9.04 -6.48 16.64
CA GLY A 422 10.05 -7.54 16.82
C GLY A 422 9.60 -8.96 16.44
N HIS A 423 8.40 -9.14 15.89
CA HIS A 423 7.78 -10.46 15.65
C HIS A 423 7.85 -10.92 14.18
N ILE A 424 8.78 -10.36 13.37
CA ILE A 424 8.85 -10.69 11.93
C ILE A 424 9.21 -12.16 11.68
N GLN A 425 9.98 -12.78 12.58
CA GLN A 425 10.36 -14.18 12.50
C GLN A 425 9.15 -15.11 12.52
N ASP A 426 8.05 -14.71 13.17
CA ASP A 426 6.83 -15.52 13.26
C ASP A 426 6.16 -15.68 11.88
N ARG A 427 6.48 -14.83 10.91
CA ARG A 427 5.99 -14.96 9.52
C ARG A 427 6.77 -15.96 8.69
N PHE A 428 7.96 -16.39 9.13
CA PHE A 428 8.75 -17.38 8.41
C PHE A 428 8.16 -18.78 8.58
N ILE A 429 8.21 -19.55 7.49
CA ILE A 429 7.68 -20.91 7.44
C ILE A 429 8.75 -21.84 8.00
N SER A 430 8.63 -22.16 9.29
CA SER A 430 9.50 -23.08 10.01
C SER A 430 9.07 -24.54 9.89
N SER A 431 7.77 -24.79 9.75
CA SER A 431 7.20 -26.13 9.83
C SER A 431 6.03 -26.32 8.87
N GLU A 432 5.61 -27.57 8.69
CA GLU A 432 4.41 -27.89 7.90
C GLU A 432 3.14 -27.30 8.51
N ALA A 433 3.01 -27.30 9.84
CA ALA A 433 1.90 -26.66 10.53
C ALA A 433 1.84 -25.15 10.21
N ARG A 434 3.01 -24.49 10.20
CA ARG A 434 3.08 -23.06 9.84
C ARG A 434 2.74 -22.81 8.37
N LEU A 435 3.17 -23.70 7.47
CA LEU A 435 2.80 -23.65 6.06
C LEU A 435 1.28 -23.79 5.88
N GLN A 436 0.65 -24.77 6.55
CA GLN A 436 -0.81 -24.95 6.48
C GLN A 436 -1.55 -23.73 7.02
N GLN A 437 -1.07 -23.13 8.12
CA GLN A 437 -1.64 -21.89 8.63
C GLN A 437 -1.50 -20.75 7.63
N ALA A 438 -0.32 -20.56 7.02
CA ALA A 438 -0.11 -19.54 5.98
C ALA A 438 -1.02 -19.75 4.76
N LEU A 439 -1.33 -21.00 4.40
CA LEU A 439 -2.26 -21.32 3.31
C LEU A 439 -3.72 -21.03 3.69
N GLN A 440 -4.11 -21.23 4.95
CA GLN A 440 -5.45 -20.90 5.45
C GLN A 440 -5.66 -19.38 5.53
N ASP A 441 -4.59 -18.65 5.87
CA ASP A 441 -4.57 -17.19 5.96
C ASP A 441 -4.40 -16.50 4.58
N LEU A 442 -4.43 -17.26 3.48
CA LEU A 442 -4.26 -16.71 2.13
C LEU A 442 -5.30 -15.64 1.80
N ASP A 443 -4.80 -14.52 1.30
CA ASP A 443 -5.63 -13.47 0.77
C ASP A 443 -6.09 -13.82 -0.65
N LEU A 444 -7.33 -14.33 -0.75
CA LEU A 444 -7.94 -14.74 -2.01
C LEU A 444 -9.02 -13.78 -2.55
N LEU A 445 -9.39 -12.74 -1.78
CA LEU A 445 -10.49 -11.84 -2.15
C LEU A 445 -9.96 -10.48 -2.62
N PRO A 446 -10.59 -9.86 -3.62
CA PRO A 446 -10.16 -8.53 -4.06
C PRO A 446 -10.43 -7.46 -2.99
N ASP A 447 -9.57 -6.45 -2.95
CA ASP A 447 -9.73 -5.23 -2.15
C ASP A 447 -10.88 -4.34 -2.70
N LEU A 448 -11.17 -3.21 -2.04
CA LEU A 448 -12.21 -2.25 -2.48
C LEU A 448 -11.95 -1.67 -3.87
N ASP A 449 -10.69 -1.60 -4.28
CA ASP A 449 -10.29 -1.15 -5.62
C ASP A 449 -10.39 -2.25 -6.69
N GLY A 450 -10.85 -3.44 -6.32
CA GLY A 450 -11.03 -4.59 -7.21
C GLY A 450 -9.76 -5.36 -7.51
N ARG A 451 -8.62 -5.02 -6.87
CA ARG A 451 -7.33 -5.66 -7.09
C ARG A 451 -7.08 -6.78 -6.08
N PHE A 452 -6.33 -7.78 -6.49
CA PHE A 452 -5.84 -8.84 -5.59
C PHE A 452 -4.54 -8.43 -4.91
N ARG A 453 -4.31 -8.92 -3.68
CA ARG A 453 -3.05 -8.75 -2.96
C ARG A 453 -2.01 -9.77 -3.42
N VAL A 454 -0.75 -9.46 -3.12
CA VAL A 454 0.37 -10.37 -3.35
C VAL A 454 0.57 -11.18 -2.08
N ASN A 455 0.58 -12.51 -2.19
CA ASN A 455 0.78 -13.38 -1.06
C ASN A 455 2.24 -13.83 -1.02
N ASP A 456 2.98 -13.28 -0.05
CA ASP A 456 4.41 -13.53 0.14
C ASP A 456 4.65 -14.66 1.15
N PHE A 457 5.45 -15.65 0.74
CA PHE A 457 5.86 -16.78 1.57
C PHE A 457 7.33 -16.62 1.98
N PHE A 458 7.57 -16.31 3.25
CA PHE A 458 8.92 -16.22 3.82
C PHE A 458 9.41 -17.61 4.21
N CYS A 459 10.50 -18.06 3.59
CA CYS A 459 11.06 -19.39 3.82
C CYS A 459 12.45 -19.28 4.47
N PHE A 460 12.78 -20.28 5.28
CA PHE A 460 14.17 -20.58 5.65
C PHE A 460 14.81 -21.37 4.50
N ASP A 461 16.15 -21.48 4.51
CA ASP A 461 16.88 -22.23 3.48
C ASP A 461 16.46 -23.71 3.42
N GLY A 462 16.07 -24.30 4.56
CA GLY A 462 15.57 -25.67 4.61
C GLY A 462 14.11 -25.89 4.18
N THR A 463 13.27 -24.85 4.05
CA THR A 463 11.80 -25.01 3.89
C THR A 463 11.23 -24.62 2.53
N TRP A 464 11.99 -23.89 1.70
CA TRP A 464 11.48 -23.35 0.43
C TRP A 464 11.04 -24.43 -0.58
N GLN A 465 11.72 -25.59 -0.64
CA GLN A 465 11.37 -26.67 -1.59
C GLN A 465 9.96 -27.21 -1.34
N ARG A 466 9.60 -27.40 -0.07
CA ARG A 466 8.27 -27.88 0.32
C ARG A 466 7.20 -26.84 -0.01
N VAL A 467 7.51 -25.56 0.26
CA VAL A 467 6.61 -24.43 -0.05
C VAL A 467 6.37 -24.38 -1.56
N LEU A 468 7.43 -24.48 -2.37
CA LEU A 468 7.34 -24.45 -3.83
C LEU A 468 6.37 -25.49 -4.37
N VAL A 469 6.49 -26.76 -3.96
CA VAL A 469 5.61 -27.85 -4.42
C VAL A 469 4.14 -27.51 -4.14
N VAL A 470 3.87 -27.03 -2.93
CA VAL A 470 2.52 -26.66 -2.47
C VAL A 470 1.94 -25.47 -3.24
N LEU A 471 2.77 -24.48 -3.59
CA LEU A 471 2.35 -23.32 -4.38
C LEU A 471 2.16 -23.69 -5.85
N ALA A 472 3.02 -24.54 -6.43
CA ALA A 472 2.92 -25.00 -7.82
C ALA A 472 1.61 -25.76 -8.07
N HIS A 473 1.15 -26.58 -7.12
CA HIS A 473 -0.15 -27.25 -7.19
C HIS A 473 -1.35 -26.29 -7.20
N ARG A 474 -1.21 -25.05 -6.72
CA ARG A 474 -2.29 -24.04 -6.69
C ARG A 474 -2.20 -23.03 -7.83
N ALA A 475 -1.06 -22.97 -8.49
CA ALA A 475 -0.82 -22.05 -9.59
C ALA A 475 -1.58 -22.47 -10.84
N ASN A 476 -2.07 -21.49 -11.61
CA ASN A 476 -2.58 -21.71 -12.96
C ASN A 476 -1.57 -21.26 -14.01
N CYS A 477 -0.86 -20.17 -13.72
CA CYS A 477 0.20 -19.63 -14.56
C CYS A 477 1.48 -19.51 -13.73
N VAL A 478 2.63 -19.72 -14.36
CA VAL A 478 3.94 -19.56 -13.73
C VAL A 478 4.78 -18.61 -14.57
N LEU A 479 5.41 -17.65 -13.90
CA LEU A 479 6.46 -16.81 -14.48
C LEU A 479 7.74 -17.07 -13.70
N MET A 480 8.79 -17.51 -14.40
CA MET A 480 10.06 -17.91 -13.81
C MET A 480 11.23 -17.09 -14.39
N ASP A 481 12.02 -16.45 -13.53
CA ASP A 481 13.34 -15.91 -13.91
C ASP A 481 14.37 -17.05 -13.90
N LEU A 482 14.92 -17.43 -15.05
CA LEU A 482 15.94 -18.47 -15.19
C LEU A 482 17.30 -17.92 -15.66
N ARG A 483 17.49 -16.59 -15.60
CA ARG A 483 18.69 -15.94 -16.13
C ARG A 483 19.98 -16.40 -15.44
N GLY A 484 21.00 -16.66 -16.27
CA GLY A 484 22.29 -17.26 -15.92
C GLY A 484 22.20 -18.53 -15.07
N TYR A 485 21.16 -19.32 -15.30
CA TYR A 485 21.10 -20.70 -14.84
C TYR A 485 22.23 -21.53 -15.48
N CYS A 486 22.86 -22.37 -14.65
CA CYS A 486 23.80 -23.42 -15.07
C CYS A 486 23.45 -24.71 -14.33
N SER A 487 23.85 -25.86 -14.86
CA SER A 487 23.57 -27.19 -14.31
C SER A 487 24.09 -27.41 -12.88
N GLU A 488 25.04 -26.61 -12.41
CA GLU A 488 25.57 -26.64 -11.04
C GLU A 488 24.59 -26.03 -10.01
N ARG A 489 23.63 -25.20 -10.45
CA ARG A 489 22.63 -24.57 -9.57
C ARG A 489 21.43 -25.49 -9.35
N GLN A 490 21.60 -26.44 -8.43
CA GLN A 490 20.59 -27.47 -8.14
C GLN A 490 19.21 -26.91 -7.75
N GLY A 491 19.14 -25.72 -7.15
CA GLY A 491 17.86 -25.08 -6.77
C GLY A 491 16.93 -24.84 -7.97
N CYS A 492 17.44 -24.25 -9.05
CA CYS A 492 16.65 -24.00 -10.26
C CYS A 492 16.30 -25.30 -11.00
N SER A 493 17.20 -26.29 -10.99
CA SER A 493 16.91 -27.60 -11.58
C SER A 493 15.75 -28.30 -10.85
N TYR A 494 15.70 -28.18 -9.53
CA TYR A 494 14.57 -28.66 -8.72
C TYR A 494 13.28 -27.88 -9.02
N GLU A 495 13.35 -26.55 -9.15
CA GLU A 495 12.17 -25.75 -9.54
C GLU A 495 11.60 -26.20 -10.89
N LEU A 496 12.45 -26.37 -11.89
CA LEU A 496 12.05 -26.82 -13.22
C LEU A 496 11.41 -28.22 -13.20
N SER A 497 11.95 -29.16 -12.42
CA SER A 497 11.40 -30.52 -12.35
C SER A 497 10.04 -30.57 -11.67
N VAL A 498 9.83 -29.77 -10.60
CA VAL A 498 8.53 -29.61 -9.96
C VAL A 498 7.52 -29.04 -10.95
N LEU A 499 7.88 -27.99 -11.71
CA LEU A 499 6.99 -27.38 -12.69
C LEU A 499 6.66 -28.31 -13.86
N ALA A 500 7.62 -29.12 -14.32
CA ALA A 500 7.41 -30.09 -15.39
C ALA A 500 6.34 -31.12 -15.02
N ALA A 501 6.24 -31.45 -13.72
CA ALA A 501 5.29 -32.43 -13.19
C ALA A 501 3.87 -31.88 -12.95
N MET A 502 3.58 -30.60 -13.26
CA MET A 502 2.27 -29.98 -13.03
C MET A 502 1.40 -29.96 -14.30
N PRO A 503 0.44 -30.88 -14.48
CA PRO A 503 -0.37 -30.95 -15.70
C PRO A 503 -1.48 -29.89 -15.77
N HIS A 504 -1.85 -29.26 -14.65
CA HIS A 504 -2.93 -28.28 -14.57
C HIS A 504 -2.49 -26.85 -14.90
N LEU A 505 -1.20 -26.62 -15.13
CA LEU A 505 -0.70 -25.31 -15.52
C LEU A 505 -1.22 -24.97 -16.92
N ARG A 506 -1.87 -23.81 -17.03
CA ARG A 506 -2.32 -23.26 -18.32
C ARG A 506 -1.15 -22.67 -19.10
N LYS A 507 -0.19 -22.09 -18.36
CA LYS A 507 0.95 -21.37 -18.95
C LYS A 507 2.19 -21.39 -18.08
N LEU A 508 3.33 -21.64 -18.71
CA LEU A 508 4.65 -21.45 -18.12
C LEU A 508 5.46 -20.47 -18.98
N ILE A 509 5.88 -19.36 -18.39
CA ILE A 509 6.75 -18.37 -19.05
C ILE A 509 8.11 -18.37 -18.35
N ILE A 510 9.17 -18.48 -19.15
CA ILE A 510 10.54 -18.54 -18.65
C ILE A 510 11.34 -17.39 -19.25
N LEU A 511 11.91 -16.56 -18.38
CA LEU A 511 12.86 -15.52 -18.77
C LEU A 511 14.26 -16.11 -18.80
N PHE A 512 14.99 -15.90 -19.89
CA PHE A 512 16.36 -16.36 -20.06
C PHE A 512 17.25 -15.25 -20.62
N ASP A 513 18.56 -15.40 -20.41
CA ASP A 513 19.60 -14.54 -20.97
C ASP A 513 20.63 -15.38 -21.75
N LYS A 514 21.63 -14.72 -22.33
CA LYS A 514 22.72 -15.39 -23.08
C LYS A 514 23.56 -16.34 -22.22
N GLN A 515 23.56 -16.19 -20.89
CA GLN A 515 24.32 -17.01 -19.96
C GLN A 515 23.54 -18.24 -19.49
N THR A 516 22.27 -18.37 -19.87
CA THR A 516 21.39 -19.43 -19.43
C THR A 516 21.67 -20.71 -20.20
N ASP A 517 21.94 -21.82 -19.50
CA ASP A 517 21.99 -23.16 -20.09
C ASP A 517 20.57 -23.64 -20.44
N ARG A 518 20.07 -23.10 -21.55
CA ARG A 518 18.73 -23.38 -22.06
C ARG A 518 18.53 -24.83 -22.45
N LYS A 519 19.57 -25.51 -22.96
CA LYS A 519 19.45 -26.91 -23.41
C LYS A 519 19.13 -27.84 -22.25
N THR A 520 19.84 -27.67 -21.13
CA THR A 520 19.57 -28.45 -19.91
C THR A 520 18.18 -28.14 -19.34
N ALA A 521 17.78 -26.87 -19.33
CA ALA A 521 16.47 -26.48 -18.83
C ALA A 521 15.31 -27.03 -19.70
N GLU A 522 15.46 -26.99 -21.03
CA GLU A 522 14.50 -27.59 -21.97
C GLU A 522 14.40 -29.11 -21.79
N HIS A 523 15.53 -29.78 -21.51
CA HIS A 523 15.54 -31.20 -21.20
C HIS A 523 14.73 -31.53 -19.94
N LEU A 524 14.88 -30.74 -18.87
CA LEU A 524 14.12 -30.92 -17.62
C LEU A 524 12.62 -30.69 -17.80
N LEU A 525 12.23 -29.81 -18.71
CA LEU A 525 10.83 -29.48 -18.99
C LEU A 525 10.19 -30.35 -20.08
N LYS A 526 10.95 -31.27 -20.69
CA LYS A 526 10.48 -32.09 -21.82
C LYS A 526 9.26 -32.94 -21.48
N SER A 527 9.09 -33.32 -20.22
CA SER A 527 7.93 -34.07 -19.73
C SER A 527 6.69 -33.20 -19.47
N SER A 528 6.81 -31.87 -19.55
CA SER A 528 5.69 -30.97 -19.29
C SER A 528 4.66 -31.02 -20.42
N LEU A 529 3.39 -31.16 -20.04
CA LEU A 529 2.24 -31.02 -20.96
C LEU A 529 1.83 -29.56 -21.17
N THR A 530 2.48 -28.62 -20.47
CA THR A 530 2.13 -27.20 -20.47
C THR A 530 2.75 -26.48 -21.66
N LYS A 531 2.06 -25.47 -22.21
CA LYS A 531 2.65 -24.58 -23.22
C LYS A 531 3.70 -23.67 -22.57
N ILE A 532 4.96 -23.85 -22.97
CA ILE A 532 6.11 -23.08 -22.46
C ILE A 532 6.47 -21.96 -23.44
N ASP A 533 6.49 -20.73 -22.97
CA ASP A 533 6.99 -19.58 -23.74
C ASP A 533 8.35 -19.14 -23.18
N TRP A 534 9.38 -19.19 -24.01
CA TRP A 534 10.72 -18.71 -23.70
C TRP A 534 10.88 -17.26 -24.15
N ILE A 535 11.21 -16.38 -23.22
CA ILE A 535 11.33 -14.94 -23.48
C ILE A 535 12.74 -14.46 -23.15
N ASP A 536 13.42 -13.91 -24.15
CA ASP A 536 14.78 -13.36 -24.03
C ASP A 536 14.75 -12.00 -23.32
N SER A 537 15.52 -11.88 -22.24
CA SER A 537 15.63 -10.66 -21.44
C SER A 537 16.41 -9.51 -22.09
N ASP A 538 17.12 -9.76 -23.20
CA ASP A 538 17.92 -8.75 -23.91
C ASP A 538 17.09 -7.82 -24.81
N ALA A 539 15.76 -7.85 -24.72
CA ALA A 539 14.86 -7.00 -25.52
C ALA A 539 15.14 -5.49 -25.31
N LYS A 540 15.04 -4.70 -26.39
CA LYS A 540 15.48 -3.28 -26.43
C LYS A 540 14.60 -2.28 -25.67
N SER A 541 13.32 -2.57 -25.40
CA SER A 541 12.41 -1.65 -24.70
C SER A 541 11.61 -2.33 -23.58
N ASP A 542 11.53 -1.69 -22.40
CA ASP A 542 10.90 -2.27 -21.21
C ASP A 542 9.37 -2.41 -21.35
N PHE A 543 8.72 -1.50 -22.08
CA PHE A 543 7.27 -1.53 -22.30
C PHE A 543 6.85 -2.68 -23.21
N GLU A 544 7.51 -2.85 -24.36
CA GLU A 544 7.23 -3.97 -25.26
C GLU A 544 7.57 -5.30 -24.58
N PHE A 545 8.61 -5.30 -23.74
CA PHE A 545 8.99 -6.48 -22.97
C PHE A 545 7.91 -6.91 -21.96
N SER A 546 7.37 -5.96 -21.20
CA SER A 546 6.24 -6.20 -20.29
C SER A 546 5.00 -6.74 -21.03
N GLN A 547 4.66 -6.15 -22.17
CA GLN A 547 3.52 -6.60 -22.98
C GLN A 547 3.73 -8.00 -23.56
N LYS A 548 4.96 -8.34 -23.98
CA LYS A 548 5.31 -9.68 -24.48
C LYS A 548 5.13 -10.76 -23.43
N ILE A 549 5.30 -10.45 -22.13
CA ILE A 549 5.11 -11.41 -21.04
C ILE A 549 3.65 -11.44 -20.61
N LEU A 550 3.03 -10.27 -20.44
CA LEU A 550 1.69 -10.16 -19.89
C LEU A 550 0.61 -10.70 -20.85
N LYS A 551 0.73 -10.43 -22.15
CA LYS A 551 -0.28 -10.84 -23.12
C LYS A 551 -0.44 -12.37 -23.13
N PRO A 552 0.62 -13.20 -23.23
CA PRO A 552 0.50 -14.64 -23.11
C PRO A 552 -0.05 -15.13 -21.77
N LEU A 553 0.26 -14.47 -20.65
CA LEU A 553 -0.30 -14.83 -19.32
C LEU A 553 -1.81 -14.58 -19.24
N LEU A 554 -2.29 -13.52 -19.89
CA LEU A 554 -3.70 -13.11 -19.89
C LEU A 554 -4.52 -13.72 -21.04
N THR A 555 -3.91 -14.52 -21.92
CA THR A 555 -4.62 -15.24 -23.00
C THR A 555 -4.55 -16.75 -22.85
N ALA A 556 -4.04 -17.25 -21.72
CA ALA A 556 -3.96 -18.66 -21.38
C ALA A 556 -5.18 -19.12 -20.57
#